data_AF-A0A7K8YKZ8-F1
#
_entry.id   AF-A0A7K8YKZ8-F1
#
_cell.length_a   1.000
_cell.length_b   1.000
_cell.length_c   1.000
_cell.angle_alpha   90.00
_cell.angle_beta   90.00
_cell.angle_gamma   90.00
#
_symmetry.space_group_name_H-M   'P 1'
#
loop_
_entity.id
_entity.type
_entity.pdbx_description
1 polymer ?
#
loop_
_entity_poly.entity_id
_entity_poly.type
_entity_poly.pdbx_seq_one_letter_code
_entity_poly.pdbx_strand_id
1 'polypeptide(L)' 'CQLLALLGWVGPGGSGGAPPAVALTPNESGRFESRFVTVKVEPGPALMLRGMEGATLGVWVAHGEG' A
#
# COMPACT_ATOMS: atom_id res chain seq x y z
N CYS A 1 2.55 5.48 -1.86
CA CYS A 1 3.44 4.45 -1.29
C CYS A 1 4.80 4.36 -1.97
N GLN A 2 4.87 4.29 -3.31
CA GLN A 2 6.10 4.07 -4.09
C GLN A 2 7.35 4.82 -3.58
N LEU A 3 7.32 6.15 -3.52
CA LEU A 3 8.48 6.94 -3.07
C LEU A 3 8.93 6.59 -1.65
N LEU A 4 7.98 6.47 -0.71
CA LEU A 4 8.32 6.16 0.69
C LEU A 4 8.89 4.75 0.83
N ALA A 5 8.42 3.80 0.02
CA ALA A 5 8.99 2.46 -0.05
C ALA A 5 10.45 2.51 -0.56
N LEU A 6 10.72 3.26 -1.63
CA LEU A 6 12.07 3.48 -2.17
C LEU A 6 13.02 4.15 -1.17
N LEU A 7 12.50 5.05 -0.34
CA LEU A 7 13.25 5.72 0.72
C LEU A 7 13.44 4.85 1.99
N GLY A 8 12.94 3.60 1.99
CA GLY A 8 13.09 2.68 3.12
C GLY A 8 12.19 2.97 4.32
N TRP A 9 11.07 3.67 4.11
CA TRP A 9 10.09 3.98 5.18
C TRP A 9 8.94 2.96 5.26
N VAL A 10 8.73 2.15 4.21
CA VAL A 10 7.66 1.16 4.14
C VAL A 10 8.25 -0.25 4.17
N GLY A 11 7.72 -1.09 5.06
CA GLY A 11 8.18 -2.48 5.27
C GLY A 11 8.71 -2.71 6.69
N PRO A 12 9.09 -3.96 7.03
CA PRO A 12 9.61 -4.30 8.36
C PRO A 12 10.85 -3.47 8.71
N GLY A 13 10.83 -2.78 9.85
CA GLY A 13 11.97 -1.98 10.32
C GLY A 13 12.21 -0.66 9.58
N GLY A 14 11.20 -0.14 8.86
CA GLY A 14 11.30 1.13 8.12
C GLY A 14 11.70 2.30 9.04
N SER A 15 12.93 2.77 8.86
CA SER A 15 13.52 3.89 9.62
C SER A 15 13.99 5.04 8.72
N GLY A 16 13.80 4.92 7.41
CA GLY A 16 14.23 5.89 6.42
C GLY A 16 15.74 5.83 6.13
N GLY A 17 16.12 5.92 4.86
CA GLY A 17 17.53 5.88 4.45
C GLY A 17 18.16 4.47 4.44
N ALA A 18 17.44 3.45 4.91
CA ALA A 18 17.78 2.05 4.69
C ALA A 18 17.43 1.62 3.25
N PRO A 19 18.06 0.56 2.71
CA PRO A 19 17.64 -0.03 1.45
C PRO A 19 16.14 -0.41 1.47
N PRO A 20 15.43 -0.28 0.34
CA PRO A 20 14.00 -0.57 0.27
C PRO A 20 13.72 -2.05 0.58
N ALA A 21 12.95 -2.30 1.63
CA ALA A 21 12.51 -3.66 2.01
C ALA A 21 11.31 -4.15 1.19
N VAL A 22 10.55 -3.21 0.62
CA VAL A 22 9.40 -3.46 -0.25
C VAL A 22 9.53 -2.57 -1.47
N ALA A 23 9.21 -3.11 -2.64
CA ALA A 23 9.10 -2.36 -3.88
C ALA A 23 7.70 -2.57 -4.47
N LEU A 24 7.09 -1.50 -4.95
CA LEU A 24 5.89 -1.56 -5.77
C LEU A 24 6.37 -1.63 -7.23
N THR A 25 6.02 -2.69 -7.93
CA THR A 25 6.56 -3.04 -9.25
C THR A 25 5.44 -3.08 -10.29
N PRO A 26 5.73 -3.11 -11.60
CA PRO A 26 4.70 -3.25 -12.62
C PRO A 26 3.72 -4.38 -12.31
N ASN A 27 2.42 -4.08 -12.46
CA ASN A 27 1.35 -5.05 -12.22
C ASN A 27 1.59 -6.32 -13.06
N GLU A 28 1.21 -7.49 -12.54
CA GLU A 28 1.31 -8.77 -13.28
C GLU A 28 0.56 -8.75 -14.62
N SER A 29 -0.50 -7.95 -14.72
CA SER A 29 -1.27 -7.74 -15.95
C SER A 29 -0.50 -6.98 -17.04
N GLY A 30 0.63 -6.35 -16.70
CA GLY A 30 1.42 -5.51 -17.60
C GLY A 30 0.71 -4.22 -18.03
N ARG A 31 -0.37 -3.82 -17.34
CA ARG A 31 -1.20 -2.67 -17.70
C ARG A 31 -1.48 -1.78 -16.49
N PHE A 32 -1.80 -0.53 -16.80
CA PHE A 32 -2.42 0.36 -15.82
C PHE A 32 -3.82 -0.13 -15.47
N GLU A 33 -4.15 -0.10 -14.19
CA GLU A 33 -5.45 -0.53 -13.68
C GLU A 33 -6.16 0.63 -12.98
N SER A 34 -7.33 0.99 -13.51
CA SER A 34 -8.29 1.93 -12.90
C SER A 34 -9.54 1.16 -12.54
N ARG A 35 -9.76 0.88 -11.25
CA ARG A 35 -10.86 0.01 -10.78
C ARG A 35 -11.47 0.54 -9.50
N PHE A 36 -12.70 0.14 -9.24
CA PHE A 36 -13.31 0.25 -7.91
C PHE A 36 -13.28 -1.13 -7.27
N VAL A 37 -12.48 -1.31 -6.23
CA VAL A 37 -12.21 -2.61 -5.59
C VAL A 37 -12.70 -2.61 -4.14
N THR A 38 -13.03 -3.80 -3.64
CA THR A 38 -13.37 -3.98 -2.23
C THR A 38 -12.12 -4.31 -1.44
N VAL A 39 -11.86 -3.56 -0.37
CA VAL A 39 -10.76 -3.81 0.57
C VAL A 39 -11.29 -4.01 1.98
N LYS A 40 -10.54 -4.74 2.81
CA LYS A 40 -10.80 -4.90 4.24
C LYS A 40 -9.68 -4.26 5.03
N VAL A 41 -10.03 -3.49 6.05
CA VAL A 41 -9.06 -2.92 6.99
C VAL A 41 -8.69 -4.00 8.02
N GLU A 42 -7.45 -4.47 7.97
CA GLU A 42 -6.91 -5.42 8.92
C GLU A 42 -6.44 -4.70 10.23
N PRO A 43 -6.36 -5.42 11.37
CA PRO A 43 -5.76 -4.88 12.59
C PRO A 43 -4.36 -4.34 12.35
N GLY A 44 -4.01 -3.23 13.01
CA GLY A 44 -2.66 -2.71 12.92
C GLY A 44 -2.42 -1.40 13.69
N PRO A 45 -1.15 -0.95 13.75
CA PRO A 45 -0.76 0.24 14.49
C PRO A 45 -1.05 1.56 13.76
N ALA A 46 -1.68 1.51 12.57
CA ALA A 46 -1.88 2.68 11.72
C ALA A 46 -2.86 3.68 12.36
N LEU A 47 -2.33 4.80 12.85
CA LEU A 47 -3.12 5.83 13.52
C LEU A 47 -4.27 6.36 12.65
N MET A 48 -4.05 6.51 11.34
CA MET A 48 -5.07 7.03 10.40
C MET A 48 -6.24 6.06 10.18
N LEU A 49 -6.09 4.79 10.54
CA LEU A 49 -7.13 3.76 10.38
C LEU A 49 -7.77 3.38 11.73
N ARG A 50 -7.50 4.15 12.79
CA ARG A 50 -8.01 3.85 14.13
C ARG A 50 -9.54 3.83 14.14
N GLY A 51 -10.11 2.73 14.67
CA GLY A 51 -11.55 2.53 14.74
C GLY A 51 -12.19 1.97 13.46
N MET A 52 -11.39 1.69 12.42
CA MET A 52 -11.87 1.11 11.17
C MET A 52 -11.54 -0.38 11.03
N GLU A 53 -10.91 -0.99 12.04
CA GLU A 53 -10.56 -2.42 12.02
C GLU A 53 -11.79 -3.30 11.71
N GLY A 54 -11.63 -4.20 10.74
CA GLY A 54 -12.70 -5.09 10.27
C GLY A 54 -13.68 -4.45 9.28
N ALA A 55 -13.60 -3.14 9.02
CA ALA A 55 -14.45 -2.50 8.02
C ALA A 55 -14.10 -2.98 6.60
N THR A 56 -15.14 -3.22 5.80
CA THR A 56 -15.03 -3.57 4.38
C THR A 56 -15.58 -2.42 3.55
N LEU A 57 -14.76 -1.88 2.64
CA LEU A 57 -15.02 -0.61 1.95
C LEU A 57 -14.72 -0.76 0.46
N GLY A 58 -15.46 -0.02 -0.37
CA GLY A 58 -15.09 0.18 -1.78
C GLY A 58 -14.09 1.32 -1.93
N VAL A 59 -13.03 1.11 -2.71
CA VAL A 59 -11.95 2.08 -2.93
C VAL A 59 -11.59 2.15 -4.41
N TRP A 60 -11.38 3.36 -4.93
CA TRP A 60 -10.80 3.54 -6.26
C TRP A 60 -9.30 3.30 -6.24
N VAL A 61 -8.81 2.45 -7.14
CA VAL A 61 -7.39 2.24 -7.42
C VAL A 61 -7.08 2.73 -8.83
N ALA A 62 -5.88 3.30 -8.99
CA ALA A 62 -5.40 3.88 -10.24
C ALA A 62 -3.87 3.79 -10.28
N HIS A 63 -3.32 2.64 -10.68
CA HIS A 63 -1.87 2.40 -10.70
C HIS A 63 -1.45 1.44 -11.81
N GLY A 64 -0.22 1.62 -12.32
CA GLY A 64 0.47 0.64 -13.17
C GLY A 64 1.54 -0.17 -12.44
N GLU A 65 1.92 0.29 -11.24
CA GLU A 65 2.91 -0.34 -10.37
C GLU A 65 2.36 -0.36 -8.95
N GLY A 66 1.81 -1.51 -8.54
CA GLY A 66 1.08 -1.73 -7.30
C GLY A 66 1.89 -2.45 -6.23
#